data_AF-A0A9P3I5J1-F1
#
_entry.id   AF-A0A9P3I5J1-F1
#
_cell.length_a   1.000
_cell.length_b   1.000
_cell.length_c   1.000
_cell.angle_alpha   90.00
_cell.angle_beta   90.00
_cell.angle_gamma   90.00
#
_symmetry.space_group_name_H-M   'P 1'
#
loop_
_entity.id
_entity.type
_entity.pdbx_description
1 polymer ?
#
loop_
_entity_poly.entity_id
_entity_poly.type
_entity_poly.pdbx_seq_one_letter_code
_entity_poly.pdbx_strand_id
1 'polypeptide(L)'
;MAATLATSTAIAAQSLSMAKAVSSSTTIPAFSGLKSLSKAATLASSSISAKSCACKKCTGSKSRSVRAESVVTHTSAVPSPNGNGTTYYVVNITFPSPAQAAAPATVPAAAAAAATDAAAAAPAAAAAPAIGGIPRVNQAALPALASMAKFFPNARQEEEFLHAVAVELNKLGFRKDNGIALVNTCRDEVCRPIVNLIDKEFGLSFNVSGLGGLVNCGKTGFKAAMSHSPEFLCDVDGTIKERYIFFAFPHVSVGESGEVGSLLRRGRGKSSSACGALIAIKNDINAGNGPTPDDDDAEYQLLKTKVMEKVQRKKEGELLSLVQVTKAAMQAINEDLEKLIALTVDPATADYAVVTGVQIHSGNQVPGEPFRLERTCDYIAADKVYAVVRGKRYDLQLDAADVPTATEAVAA
;
A
#
# COMPACT_ATOMS: atom_id res chain seq x y z
N MET A 1 -10.54 -63.31 -6.08
CA MET A 1 -11.39 -62.65 -7.11
C MET A 1 -11.09 -61.17 -7.02
N ALA A 2 -10.05 -60.58 -7.61
CA ALA A 2 -9.52 -60.61 -8.99
C ALA A 2 -10.46 -59.95 -10.03
N ALA A 3 -10.20 -58.66 -10.27
CA ALA A 3 -10.36 -57.88 -11.53
C ALA A 3 -9.89 -56.45 -11.18
N THR A 4 -8.69 -55.93 -11.47
CA THR A 4 -7.78 -55.93 -12.63
C THR A 4 -8.24 -55.05 -13.81
N LEU A 5 -7.63 -53.87 -13.91
CA LEU A 5 -7.18 -53.08 -15.10
C LEU A 5 -6.61 -51.76 -14.51
N ALA A 6 -5.30 -51.47 -14.37
CA ALA A 6 -4.13 -51.53 -15.27
C ALA A 6 -4.48 -50.89 -16.63
N THR A 7 -3.81 -49.88 -17.21
CA THR A 7 -2.47 -49.27 -17.13
C THR A 7 -2.55 -48.02 -18.06
N SER A 8 -1.82 -46.91 -17.91
CA SER A 8 -0.44 -46.73 -18.38
C SER A 8 0.01 -45.26 -18.24
N THR A 9 1.20 -45.08 -17.65
CA THR A 9 2.33 -44.15 -17.93
C THR A 9 2.27 -43.23 -19.17
N ALA A 10 3.02 -42.13 -19.31
CA ALA A 10 3.86 -41.24 -18.50
C ALA A 10 4.41 -40.13 -19.45
N ILE A 11 4.60 -38.91 -18.93
CA ILE A 11 5.63 -37.88 -19.22
C ILE A 11 5.85 -37.38 -20.66
N ALA A 12 5.66 -36.07 -20.88
CA ALA A 12 6.65 -35.20 -21.55
C ALA A 12 6.37 -33.71 -21.23
N ALA A 13 7.39 -33.02 -20.72
CA ALA A 13 7.42 -31.58 -20.56
C ALA A 13 7.53 -30.87 -21.93
N GLN A 14 6.77 -29.80 -22.13
CA GLN A 14 7.07 -28.76 -23.10
C GLN A 14 6.90 -27.38 -22.46
N SER A 15 8.03 -26.73 -22.25
CA SER A 15 8.16 -25.29 -22.09
C SER A 15 7.69 -24.58 -23.36
N LEU A 16 6.63 -23.77 -23.26
CA LEU A 16 6.33 -22.74 -24.26
C LEU A 16 6.11 -21.41 -23.55
N SER A 17 7.01 -20.46 -23.81
CA SER A 17 6.78 -19.05 -23.54
C SER A 17 5.67 -18.54 -24.47
N MET A 18 4.58 -18.03 -23.92
CA MET A 18 3.55 -17.30 -24.67
C MET A 18 3.33 -15.95 -23.98
N ALA A 19 3.82 -14.88 -24.60
CA ALA A 19 3.39 -13.53 -24.31
C ALA A 19 1.90 -13.41 -24.69
N LYS A 20 1.02 -13.25 -23.71
CA LYS A 20 -0.42 -13.13 -23.92
C LYS A 20 -0.75 -11.72 -24.41
N ALA A 21 -1.38 -11.61 -25.58
CA ALA A 21 -2.10 -10.41 -25.99
C ALA A 21 -3.27 -10.17 -25.01
N VAL A 22 -3.46 -8.93 -24.56
CA VAL A 22 -4.58 -8.55 -23.70
C VAL A 22 -5.80 -8.28 -24.59
N SER A 23 -6.81 -9.15 -24.54
CA SER A 23 -8.12 -8.90 -25.15
C SER A 23 -9.09 -8.39 -24.08
N SER A 24 -9.71 -7.23 -24.30
CA SER A 24 -10.81 -6.72 -23.46
C SER A 24 -12.12 -6.75 -24.25
N SER A 25 -13.18 -7.32 -23.69
CA SER A 25 -14.53 -7.24 -24.24
C SER A 25 -15.36 -6.21 -23.49
N THR A 26 -16.10 -5.37 -24.21
CA THR A 26 -17.00 -4.37 -23.64
C THR A 26 -18.39 -4.49 -24.28
N THR A 27 -19.43 -4.52 -23.46
CA THR A 27 -20.83 -4.59 -23.90
C THR A 27 -21.43 -3.19 -23.90
N ILE A 28 -22.01 -2.75 -25.02
CA ILE A 28 -22.63 -1.41 -25.14
C ILE A 28 -24.12 -1.57 -25.50
N PRO A 29 -25.06 -0.90 -24.80
CA PRO A 29 -26.47 -0.93 -25.16
C PRO A 29 -26.74 -0.21 -26.48
N ALA A 30 -27.64 -0.76 -27.30
CA ALA A 30 -28.07 -0.12 -28.55
C ALA A 30 -28.97 1.08 -28.25
N PHE A 31 -28.52 2.30 -28.58
CA PHE A 31 -29.36 3.49 -28.55
C PHE A 31 -30.33 3.49 -29.75
N SER A 32 -31.60 3.79 -29.49
CA SER A 32 -32.65 3.95 -30.50
C SER A 32 -32.35 5.14 -31.41
N GLY A 33 -31.60 4.90 -32.49
CA GLY A 33 -31.23 5.94 -33.47
C GLY A 33 -30.07 5.58 -34.41
N LEU A 34 -29.33 4.51 -34.17
CA LEU A 34 -28.19 4.11 -35.01
C LEU A 34 -28.66 3.23 -36.19
N LYS A 35 -28.80 3.83 -37.38
CA LYS A 35 -29.18 3.13 -38.62
C LYS A 35 -28.02 2.41 -39.35
N SER A 36 -26.79 2.37 -38.81
CA SER A 36 -25.71 1.57 -39.42
C SER A 36 -24.61 1.16 -38.43
N LEU A 37 -24.08 -0.07 -38.63
CA LEU A 37 -23.00 -0.70 -37.85
C LEU A 37 -21.69 0.10 -37.86
N SER A 38 -21.40 0.87 -38.92
CA SER A 38 -20.18 1.68 -39.05
C SER A 38 -20.10 2.86 -38.07
N LYS A 39 -21.24 3.44 -37.67
CA LYS A 39 -21.27 4.58 -36.73
C LYS A 39 -21.00 4.15 -35.28
N ALA A 40 -21.40 2.94 -34.89
CA ALA A 40 -21.16 2.42 -33.54
C ALA A 40 -19.66 2.18 -33.25
N ALA A 41 -18.93 1.62 -34.23
CA ALA A 41 -17.48 1.39 -34.11
C ALA A 41 -16.64 2.70 -34.04
N THR A 42 -17.14 3.76 -34.66
CA THR A 42 -16.48 5.09 -34.67
C THR A 42 -16.66 5.83 -33.33
N LEU A 43 -17.77 5.62 -32.62
CA LEU A 43 -18.03 6.19 -31.28
C LEU A 43 -17.25 5.48 -30.16
N ALA A 44 -17.03 4.17 -30.29
CA ALA A 44 -16.23 3.39 -29.33
C ALA A 44 -14.74 3.77 -29.37
N SER A 45 -14.19 4.07 -30.56
CA SER A 45 -12.79 4.48 -30.72
C SER A 45 -12.51 5.93 -30.31
N SER A 46 -13.50 6.82 -30.40
CA SER A 46 -13.36 8.25 -30.03
C SER A 46 -13.51 8.53 -28.53
N SER A 47 -14.29 7.73 -27.80
CA SER A 47 -14.45 7.86 -26.34
C SER A 47 -13.20 7.46 -25.54
N ILE A 48 -12.30 6.67 -26.13
CA ILE A 48 -11.05 6.23 -25.50
C ILE A 48 -9.90 7.25 -25.73
N SER A 49 -10.01 8.13 -26.72
CA SER A 49 -8.91 9.02 -27.14
C SER A 49 -8.97 10.46 -26.59
N ALA A 50 -9.96 10.86 -25.81
CA ALA A 50 -10.19 12.27 -25.46
C ALA A 50 -10.08 12.58 -23.95
N LYS A 51 -8.85 12.68 -23.42
CA LYS A 51 -8.51 13.60 -22.30
C LYS A 51 -7.05 14.08 -22.43
N SER A 52 -6.81 15.07 -23.30
CA SER A 52 -5.58 15.89 -23.27
C SER A 52 -5.92 17.38 -23.37
N CYS A 53 -5.70 18.07 -22.24
CA CYS A 53 -5.48 19.51 -22.02
C CYS A 53 -5.96 20.53 -23.08
N ALA A 54 -6.97 21.34 -22.72
CA ALA A 54 -7.27 22.60 -23.39
C ALA A 54 -6.73 23.78 -22.58
N CYS A 55 -5.47 24.18 -22.82
CA CYS A 55 -4.91 25.45 -22.33
C CYS A 55 -4.41 26.28 -23.52
N LYS A 56 -4.95 27.49 -23.70
CA LYS A 56 -4.63 28.43 -24.79
C LYS A 56 -3.24 29.10 -24.72
N LYS A 57 -2.27 28.56 -23.96
CA LYS A 57 -0.91 29.14 -23.82
C LYS A 57 0.27 28.25 -24.20
N CYS A 58 0.05 27.06 -24.76
CA CYS A 58 1.14 26.17 -25.19
C CYS A 58 1.40 26.25 -26.70
N THR A 59 1.93 27.38 -27.19
CA THR A 59 2.51 27.45 -28.55
C THR A 59 4.03 27.42 -28.43
N GLY A 60 4.63 26.23 -28.40
CA GLY A 60 6.09 26.12 -28.35
C GLY A 60 6.69 24.77 -27.94
N SER A 61 6.10 23.63 -28.30
CA SER A 61 6.81 22.34 -28.22
C SER A 61 6.14 21.30 -29.10
N LYS A 62 6.86 20.75 -30.09
CA LYS A 62 6.40 19.65 -30.93
C LYS A 62 6.34 18.36 -30.10
N SER A 63 5.18 17.99 -29.59
CA SER A 63 4.94 16.63 -29.09
C SER A 63 4.53 15.72 -30.26
N ARG A 64 5.34 14.71 -30.60
CA ARG A 64 4.90 13.58 -31.45
C ARG A 64 3.85 12.80 -30.67
N SER A 65 2.59 12.77 -31.14
CA SER A 65 1.63 11.78 -30.67
C SER A 65 1.91 10.45 -31.41
N VAL A 66 2.02 9.36 -30.66
CA VAL A 66 2.00 8.02 -31.23
C VAL A 66 0.53 7.60 -31.27
N ARG A 67 -0.05 7.53 -32.47
CA ARG A 67 -1.41 7.02 -32.65
C ARG A 67 -1.31 5.50 -32.73
N ALA A 68 -1.72 4.79 -31.69
CA ALA A 68 -1.93 3.35 -31.78
C ALA A 68 -3.28 3.11 -32.49
N GLU A 69 -3.25 2.57 -33.70
CA GLU A 69 -4.46 2.15 -34.40
C GLU A 69 -5.00 0.87 -33.76
N SER A 70 -6.20 0.92 -33.19
CA SER A 70 -6.94 -0.24 -32.70
C SER A 70 -7.74 -0.88 -33.84
N VAL A 71 -7.63 -2.20 -34.02
CA VAL A 71 -8.36 -2.93 -35.06
C VAL A 71 -9.58 -3.64 -34.43
N VAL A 72 -10.76 -3.40 -34.97
CA VAL A 72 -11.98 -4.17 -34.67
C VAL A 72 -11.93 -5.45 -35.49
N THR A 73 -11.87 -6.60 -34.83
CA THR A 73 -11.62 -7.89 -35.50
C THR A 73 -12.89 -8.74 -35.65
N HIS A 74 -13.93 -8.54 -34.84
CA HIS A 74 -15.19 -9.26 -34.98
C HIS A 74 -16.38 -8.55 -34.31
N THR A 75 -17.57 -8.68 -34.89
CA THR A 75 -18.85 -8.23 -34.30
C THR A 75 -19.90 -9.33 -34.46
N SER A 76 -20.53 -9.73 -33.35
CA SER A 76 -21.65 -10.70 -33.36
C SER A 76 -22.80 -10.19 -32.51
N ALA A 77 -24.03 -10.33 -33.02
CA ALA A 77 -25.25 -10.02 -32.30
C ALA A 77 -25.54 -11.12 -31.28
N VAL A 78 -25.90 -10.75 -30.06
CA VAL A 78 -26.24 -11.67 -28.97
C VAL A 78 -27.60 -11.28 -28.39
N PRO A 79 -28.52 -12.23 -28.20
CA PRO A 79 -29.82 -11.95 -27.59
C PRO A 79 -29.67 -11.48 -26.13
N SER A 80 -30.62 -10.66 -25.67
CA SER A 80 -30.66 -10.13 -24.30
C SER A 80 -30.58 -11.25 -23.26
N PRO A 81 -29.69 -11.15 -22.24
CA PRO A 81 -29.65 -12.10 -21.13
C PRO A 81 -30.97 -12.18 -20.35
N ASN A 82 -31.80 -11.12 -20.43
CA ASN A 82 -33.05 -10.99 -19.68
C ASN A 82 -34.30 -11.16 -20.55
N GLY A 83 -34.17 -11.63 -21.79
CA GLY A 83 -35.32 -11.95 -22.67
C GLY A 83 -36.18 -10.76 -23.12
N ASN A 84 -35.78 -9.52 -22.81
CA ASN A 84 -36.56 -8.31 -23.08
C ASN A 84 -36.54 -7.81 -24.55
N GLY A 85 -36.17 -8.66 -25.51
CA GLY A 85 -36.11 -8.31 -26.93
C GLY A 85 -35.02 -7.29 -27.33
N THR A 86 -34.13 -6.90 -26.42
CA THR A 86 -33.01 -5.98 -26.74
C THR A 86 -31.82 -6.74 -27.33
N THR A 87 -31.38 -6.38 -28.54
CA THR A 87 -30.20 -6.99 -29.16
C THR A 87 -28.91 -6.30 -28.72
N TYR A 88 -27.96 -7.07 -28.20
CA TYR A 88 -26.63 -6.57 -27.82
C TYR A 88 -25.60 -6.95 -28.90
N TYR A 89 -24.55 -6.14 -29.04
CA TYR A 89 -23.43 -6.43 -29.91
C TYR A 89 -22.16 -6.57 -29.07
N VAL A 90 -21.45 -7.69 -29.25
CA VAL A 90 -20.13 -7.89 -28.65
C VAL A 90 -19.10 -7.42 -29.67
N VAL A 91 -18.25 -6.47 -29.27
CA VAL A 91 -17.15 -5.95 -30.09
C VAL A 91 -15.84 -6.39 -29.46
N ASN A 92 -15.04 -7.15 -30.21
CA ASN A 92 -13.69 -7.51 -29.79
C ASN A 92 -12.68 -6.52 -30.39
N ILE A 93 -11.88 -5.90 -29.52
CA ILE A 93 -10.82 -4.96 -29.91
C ILE A 93 -9.48 -5.57 -29.52
N THR A 94 -8.56 -5.61 -30.48
CA THR A 94 -7.18 -6.11 -30.24
C THR A 94 -6.21 -4.94 -30.31
N PHE A 95 -5.32 -4.86 -29.32
CA PHE A 95 -4.23 -3.89 -29.30
C PHE A 95 -2.90 -4.57 -29.67
N PRO A 96 -2.06 -3.96 -30.51
CA PRO A 96 -0.73 -4.48 -30.78
C PRO A 96 0.17 -4.34 -29.53
N SER A 97 0.98 -5.37 -29.26
CA SER A 97 2.01 -5.33 -28.21
C SER A 97 3.07 -4.26 -28.52
N PRO A 98 3.64 -3.57 -27.52
CA PRO A 98 4.76 -2.66 -27.75
C PRO A 98 5.94 -3.42 -28.37
N ALA A 99 6.38 -2.98 -29.55
CA ALA A 99 7.58 -3.49 -30.20
C ALA A 99 8.81 -3.12 -29.34
N GLN A 100 9.61 -4.13 -28.98
CA GLN A 100 10.94 -3.93 -28.41
C GLN A 100 11.81 -3.12 -29.37
N ALA A 101 12.41 -2.06 -28.85
CA ALA A 101 13.41 -1.27 -29.54
C ALA A 101 14.59 -2.16 -29.97
N ALA A 102 15.10 -1.88 -31.17
CA ALA A 102 16.09 -2.65 -31.91
C ALA A 102 17.37 -2.97 -31.11
N ALA A 103 17.82 -4.23 -31.21
CA ALA A 103 19.20 -4.65 -30.97
C ALA A 103 19.90 -4.91 -32.33
N PRO A 104 21.18 -4.56 -32.51
CA PRO A 104 21.85 -4.67 -33.80
C PRO A 104 22.39 -6.09 -34.07
N ALA A 105 22.30 -6.45 -35.36
CA ALA A 105 22.99 -7.47 -36.17
C ALA A 105 23.75 -8.64 -35.51
N THR A 106 23.36 -9.85 -35.93
CA THR A 106 24.00 -11.16 -35.71
C THR A 106 25.23 -11.40 -36.59
N VAL A 107 26.19 -12.18 -36.07
CA VAL A 107 27.26 -12.89 -36.80
C VAL A 107 27.20 -14.38 -36.37
N PRO A 108 27.43 -15.38 -37.27
CA PRO A 108 26.82 -16.70 -37.16
C PRO A 108 27.59 -17.75 -36.34
N ALA A 109 26.85 -18.80 -35.99
CA ALA A 109 27.19 -19.93 -35.13
C ALA A 109 28.23 -20.90 -35.70
N ALA A 110 29.00 -21.53 -34.80
CA ALA A 110 29.74 -22.76 -35.07
C ALA A 110 29.51 -23.80 -33.95
N ALA A 111 28.99 -24.94 -34.41
CA ALA A 111 29.15 -26.33 -33.96
C ALA A 111 29.00 -26.74 -32.48
N ALA A 112 28.08 -27.69 -32.30
CA ALA A 112 27.86 -28.51 -31.12
C ALA A 112 28.97 -29.56 -30.90
N ALA A 113 29.20 -29.89 -29.63
CA ALA A 113 29.73 -31.18 -29.19
C ALA A 113 29.02 -31.60 -27.89
N ALA A 114 28.70 -32.89 -27.81
CA ALA A 114 27.79 -33.50 -26.86
C ALA A 114 28.51 -34.15 -25.65
N ALA A 115 27.68 -34.52 -24.67
CA ALA A 115 27.89 -35.46 -23.56
C ALA A 115 28.60 -34.90 -22.31
N THR A 116 28.26 -35.24 -21.05
CA THR A 116 27.62 -36.43 -20.46
C THR A 116 26.86 -36.08 -19.16
N ASP A 117 25.97 -36.98 -18.75
CA ASP A 117 25.14 -36.96 -17.55
C ASP A 117 25.92 -36.80 -16.24
N ALA A 118 25.47 -35.89 -15.38
CA ALA A 118 25.77 -35.87 -13.95
C ALA A 118 24.52 -35.45 -13.17
N ALA A 119 24.17 -36.26 -12.17
CA ALA A 119 23.00 -36.14 -11.32
C ALA A 119 22.84 -34.73 -10.72
N ALA A 120 21.71 -34.08 -11.00
CA ALA A 120 21.37 -32.79 -10.42
C ALA A 120 20.91 -32.96 -8.97
N ALA A 121 21.80 -32.65 -8.03
CA ALA A 121 21.45 -32.28 -6.67
C ALA A 121 20.55 -31.03 -6.72
N ALA A 122 19.50 -31.02 -5.89
CA ALA A 122 18.63 -29.86 -5.73
C ALA A 122 19.47 -28.60 -5.43
N PRO A 123 19.21 -27.45 -6.08
CA PRO A 123 19.97 -26.25 -5.81
C PRO A 123 19.72 -25.83 -4.36
N ALA A 124 20.80 -25.78 -3.59
CA ALA A 124 20.82 -25.14 -2.29
C ALA A 124 20.20 -23.74 -2.44
N ALA A 125 19.28 -23.41 -1.52
CA ALA A 125 18.67 -22.10 -1.45
C ALA A 125 19.78 -21.04 -1.52
N ALA A 126 19.75 -20.24 -2.59
CA ALA A 126 20.66 -19.11 -2.73
C ALA A 126 20.48 -18.23 -1.49
N ALA A 127 21.55 -18.12 -0.69
CA ALA A 127 21.60 -17.20 0.42
C ALA A 127 21.21 -15.82 -0.10
N ALA A 128 20.22 -15.20 0.56
CA ALA A 128 19.89 -13.80 0.33
C ALA A 128 21.20 -12.98 0.40
N PRO A 129 21.38 -11.98 -0.49
CA PRO A 129 22.57 -11.15 -0.41
C PRO A 129 22.63 -10.53 0.98
N ALA A 130 23.76 -10.70 1.66
CA ALA A 130 24.04 -10.01 2.91
C ALA A 130 23.74 -8.52 2.70
N ILE A 131 22.88 -7.96 3.55
CA ILE A 131 22.61 -6.53 3.58
C ILE A 131 23.97 -5.87 3.86
N GLY A 132 24.53 -5.27 2.81
CA GLY A 132 25.81 -4.58 2.84
C GLY A 132 25.77 -3.48 3.89
N GLY A 133 26.90 -3.26 4.55
CA GLY A 133 27.03 -2.45 5.76
C GLY A 133 26.31 -1.11 5.74
N ILE A 134 25.95 -0.68 6.95
CA ILE A 134 25.28 0.57 7.33
C ILE A 134 25.61 1.68 6.31
N PRO A 135 24.63 2.19 5.55
CA PRO A 135 24.85 3.36 4.71
C PRO A 135 25.36 4.49 5.60
N ARG A 136 26.52 5.07 5.28
CA ARG A 136 27.00 6.29 5.96
C ARG A 136 25.84 7.28 6.00
N VAL A 137 25.43 7.67 7.21
CA VAL A 137 24.34 8.63 7.40
C VAL A 137 24.65 9.85 6.56
N ASN A 138 23.71 10.22 5.68
CA ASN A 138 23.86 11.42 4.89
C ASN A 138 23.95 12.61 5.85
N GLN A 139 25.07 13.34 5.85
CA GLN A 139 25.28 14.50 6.73
C GLN A 139 24.13 15.52 6.65
N ALA A 140 23.49 15.64 5.47
CA ALA A 140 22.33 16.51 5.26
C ALA A 140 21.07 16.07 6.01
N ALA A 141 20.97 14.79 6.40
CA ALA A 141 19.84 14.23 7.15
C ALA A 141 20.03 14.30 8.67
N LEU A 142 21.23 14.67 9.17
CA LEU A 142 21.52 14.67 10.61
C LEU A 142 20.58 15.53 11.46
N PRO A 143 20.15 16.75 11.05
CA PRO A 143 19.23 17.52 11.88
C PRO A 143 17.86 16.86 12.01
N ALA A 144 17.35 16.26 10.92
CA ALA A 144 16.11 15.49 10.94
C ALA A 144 16.24 14.24 11.82
N LEU A 145 17.34 13.49 11.69
CA LEU A 145 17.63 12.32 12.53
C LEU A 145 17.78 12.69 14.00
N ALA A 146 18.45 13.79 14.33
CA ALA A 146 18.56 14.28 15.70
C ALA A 146 17.19 14.68 16.29
N SER A 147 16.33 15.33 15.49
CA SER A 147 14.96 15.66 15.88
C SER A 147 14.12 14.40 16.11
N MET A 148 14.24 13.40 15.23
CA MET A 148 13.60 12.09 15.41
C MET A 148 14.14 11.36 16.64
N ALA A 149 15.45 11.26 16.84
CA ALA A 149 16.04 10.66 18.04
C ALA A 149 15.54 11.32 19.33
N LYS A 150 15.31 12.63 19.32
CA LYS A 150 14.77 13.37 20.47
C LYS A 150 13.29 13.06 20.74
N PHE A 151 12.44 13.03 19.72
CA PHE A 151 10.98 12.98 19.90
C PHE A 151 10.37 11.58 19.70
N PHE A 152 11.07 10.74 18.94
CA PHE A 152 10.72 9.41 18.45
C PHE A 152 11.96 8.49 18.45
N PRO A 153 12.55 8.22 19.64
CA PRO A 153 13.87 7.58 19.74
C PRO A 153 13.96 6.19 19.11
N ASN A 154 12.83 5.49 18.99
CA ASN A 154 12.71 4.17 18.39
C ASN A 154 12.28 4.21 16.90
N ALA A 155 12.32 5.37 16.24
CA ALA A 155 12.03 5.48 14.82
C ALA A 155 13.02 4.64 13.99
N ARG A 156 12.50 3.85 13.05
CA ARG A 156 13.26 3.04 12.08
C ARG A 156 12.76 3.32 10.67
N GLN A 157 13.58 3.12 9.64
CA GLN A 157 13.11 3.32 8.26
C GLN A 157 11.92 2.38 7.98
N GLU A 158 10.95 2.84 7.20
CA GLU A 158 9.68 2.16 7.05
C GLU A 158 9.81 0.73 6.48
N GLU A 159 10.70 0.51 5.51
CA GLU A 159 10.98 -0.80 4.93
C GLU A 159 11.58 -1.76 5.95
N GLU A 160 12.52 -1.28 6.76
CA GLU A 160 13.22 -2.08 7.75
C GLU A 160 12.30 -2.43 8.93
N PHE A 161 11.50 -1.46 9.38
CA PHE A 161 10.45 -1.68 10.36
C PHE A 161 9.47 -2.77 9.90
N LEU A 162 8.95 -2.65 8.66
CA LEU A 162 7.99 -3.61 8.15
C LEU A 162 8.62 -4.99 7.94
N HIS A 163 9.87 -5.05 7.49
CA HIS A 163 10.61 -6.31 7.37
C HIS A 163 10.73 -7.01 8.73
N ALA A 164 11.13 -6.29 9.78
CA ALA A 164 11.21 -6.84 11.14
C ALA A 164 9.85 -7.37 11.63
N VAL A 165 8.77 -6.61 11.40
CA VAL A 165 7.40 -7.03 11.72
C VAL A 165 7.03 -8.31 10.97
N ALA A 166 7.32 -8.39 9.68
CA ALA A 166 7.02 -9.55 8.85
C ALA A 166 7.76 -10.80 9.31
N VAL A 167 9.04 -10.67 9.67
CA VAL A 167 9.84 -11.77 10.22
C VAL A 167 9.21 -12.31 11.51
N GLU A 168 8.86 -11.45 12.46
CA GLU A 168 8.26 -11.88 13.73
C GLU A 168 6.85 -12.47 13.54
N LEU A 169 6.04 -11.87 12.69
CA LEU A 169 4.71 -12.38 12.37
C LEU A 169 4.75 -13.74 11.65
N ASN A 170 5.75 -13.95 10.77
CA ASN A 170 5.96 -15.22 10.08
C ASN A 170 6.25 -16.36 11.07
N LYS A 171 7.06 -16.11 12.11
CA LYS A 171 7.32 -17.09 13.19
C LYS A 171 6.04 -17.53 13.91
N LEU A 172 5.02 -16.68 13.92
CA LEU A 172 3.71 -16.93 14.51
C LEU A 172 2.68 -17.45 13.49
N GLY A 173 3.10 -17.70 12.25
CA GLY A 173 2.30 -18.29 11.19
C GLY A 173 1.52 -17.30 10.33
N PHE A 174 1.61 -16.00 10.58
CA PHE A 174 1.01 -14.98 9.71
C PHE A 174 1.81 -14.90 8.41
N ARG A 175 1.13 -15.05 7.29
CA ARG A 175 1.73 -15.02 5.94
C ARG A 175 0.79 -14.33 4.98
N LYS A 176 1.35 -13.91 3.85
CA LYS A 176 0.62 -13.31 2.72
C LYS A 176 -0.54 -14.15 2.18
N ASP A 177 -0.44 -15.48 2.28
CA ASP A 177 -1.40 -16.42 1.71
C ASP A 177 -2.55 -16.79 2.66
N ASN A 178 -2.48 -16.43 3.94
CA ASN A 178 -3.36 -16.97 4.97
C ASN A 178 -3.98 -15.95 5.91
N GLY A 179 -3.82 -14.67 5.63
CA GLY A 179 -4.42 -13.60 6.41
C GLY A 179 -4.73 -12.38 5.55
N ILE A 180 -5.47 -11.44 6.15
CA ILE A 180 -5.77 -10.15 5.53
C ILE A 180 -5.24 -9.01 6.39
N ALA A 181 -4.57 -8.05 5.73
CA ALA A 181 -4.18 -6.80 6.36
C ALA A 181 -5.33 -5.79 6.31
N LEU A 182 -5.66 -5.18 7.44
CA LEU A 182 -6.47 -3.98 7.53
C LEU A 182 -5.54 -2.80 7.81
N VAL A 183 -5.52 -1.82 6.92
CA VAL A 183 -4.58 -0.69 6.98
C VAL A 183 -5.32 0.61 7.21
N ASN A 184 -4.94 1.32 8.27
CA ASN A 184 -5.48 2.61 8.66
C ASN A 184 -4.35 3.65 8.76
N THR A 185 -4.31 4.58 7.80
CA THR A 185 -3.36 5.71 7.79
C THR A 185 -4.10 7.03 7.61
N CYS A 186 -3.39 8.15 7.66
CA CYS A 186 -3.97 9.41 7.20
C CYS A 186 -4.32 9.33 5.71
N ARG A 187 -5.40 10.02 5.28
CA ARG A 187 -5.77 10.16 3.85
C ARG A 187 -4.75 10.95 3.02
N ASP A 188 -3.80 11.61 3.67
CA ASP A 188 -2.73 12.37 3.03
C ASP A 188 -1.91 11.47 2.07
N GLU A 189 -1.60 11.96 0.86
CA GLU A 189 -0.98 11.16 -0.18
C GLU A 189 0.41 10.63 0.21
N VAL A 190 1.09 11.33 1.12
CA VAL A 190 2.41 10.91 1.60
C VAL A 190 2.35 9.66 2.49
N CYS A 191 1.17 9.25 2.95
CA CYS A 191 1.00 8.00 3.69
C CYS A 191 0.86 6.78 2.77
N ARG A 192 0.88 6.95 1.44
CA ARG A 192 0.70 5.83 0.50
C ARG A 192 1.88 4.85 0.42
N PRO A 193 3.16 5.25 0.54
CA PRO A 193 4.30 4.34 0.50
C PRO A 193 4.19 3.17 1.50
N ILE A 194 3.98 3.43 2.79
CA ILE A 194 3.79 2.37 3.79
C ILE A 194 2.63 1.43 3.47
N VAL A 195 1.52 1.93 2.90
CA VAL A 195 0.39 1.07 2.47
C VAL A 195 0.85 0.12 1.36
N ASN A 196 1.61 0.62 0.38
CA ASN A 196 2.13 -0.22 -0.70
C ASN A 196 3.16 -1.24 -0.20
N LEU A 197 3.97 -0.89 0.81
CA LEU A 197 4.89 -1.83 1.46
C LEU A 197 4.13 -2.94 2.19
N ILE A 198 3.08 -2.59 2.94
CA ILE A 198 2.19 -3.57 3.59
C ILE A 198 1.52 -4.46 2.54
N ASP A 199 1.00 -3.89 1.45
CA ASP A 199 0.35 -4.65 0.37
C ASP A 199 1.33 -5.64 -0.30
N LYS A 200 2.60 -5.24 -0.44
CA LYS A 200 3.65 -6.09 -0.98
C LYS A 200 3.91 -7.29 -0.08
N GLU A 201 3.98 -7.07 1.24
CA GLU A 201 4.34 -8.09 2.22
C GLU A 201 3.19 -9.03 2.57
N PHE A 202 2.00 -8.47 2.82
CA PHE A 202 0.84 -9.22 3.34
C PHE A 202 -0.29 -9.40 2.32
N GLY A 203 -0.10 -8.96 1.07
CA GLY A 203 -1.15 -8.99 0.04
C GLY A 203 -2.06 -7.77 0.11
N LEU A 204 -2.97 -7.64 -0.85
CA LEU A 204 -3.82 -6.45 -0.97
C LEU A 204 -4.62 -6.22 0.32
N SER A 205 -4.40 -5.07 0.95
CA SER A 205 -5.05 -4.72 2.21
C SER A 205 -6.46 -4.19 2.03
N PHE A 206 -7.27 -4.38 3.07
CA PHE A 206 -8.50 -3.62 3.26
C PHE A 206 -8.15 -2.26 3.89
N ASN A 207 -8.21 -1.20 3.09
CA ASN A 207 -7.83 0.14 3.54
C ASN A 207 -9.01 0.90 4.17
N VAL A 208 -8.83 1.38 5.40
CA VAL A 208 -9.81 2.16 6.16
C VAL A 208 -9.27 3.54 6.56
N SER A 209 -8.29 4.06 5.82
CA SER A 209 -7.64 5.34 6.11
C SER A 209 -8.64 6.46 6.38
N GLY A 210 -8.34 7.27 7.39
CA GLY A 210 -9.16 8.40 7.83
C GLY A 210 -8.32 9.67 8.06
N LEU A 211 -8.95 10.84 8.16
CA LEU A 211 -8.24 12.10 8.40
C LEU A 211 -7.41 12.02 9.69
N GLY A 212 -6.14 12.43 9.64
CA GLY A 212 -5.22 12.34 10.77
C GLY A 212 -4.86 10.92 11.22
N GLY A 213 -5.28 9.89 10.46
CA GLY A 213 -5.15 8.48 10.83
C GLY A 213 -6.27 7.99 11.75
N LEU A 214 -7.38 8.73 11.89
CA LEU A 214 -8.50 8.29 12.73
C LEU A 214 -9.15 7.00 12.20
N VAL A 215 -9.43 6.05 13.09
CA VAL A 215 -10.13 4.80 12.77
C VAL A 215 -11.66 5.03 12.77
N ASN A 216 -12.21 5.55 11.67
CA ASN A 216 -13.62 5.96 11.61
C ASN A 216 -14.54 5.03 10.78
N CYS A 217 -14.04 3.91 10.25
CA CYS A 217 -14.85 2.95 9.49
C CYS A 217 -15.87 2.18 10.36
N GLY A 218 -15.70 2.22 11.68
CA GLY A 218 -16.60 1.61 12.66
C GLY A 218 -16.65 0.08 12.59
N LYS A 219 -17.55 -0.52 13.39
CA LYS A 219 -17.70 -1.97 13.48
C LYS A 219 -18.10 -2.60 12.13
N THR A 220 -18.89 -1.87 11.34
CA THR A 220 -19.33 -2.31 10.01
C THR A 220 -18.13 -2.44 9.07
N GLY A 221 -17.25 -1.43 9.03
CA GLY A 221 -16.02 -1.49 8.23
C GLY A 221 -15.07 -2.60 8.68
N PHE A 222 -14.90 -2.79 9.99
CA PHE A 222 -14.09 -3.89 10.53
C PHE A 222 -14.65 -5.25 10.12
N LYS A 223 -15.94 -5.51 10.35
CA LYS A 223 -16.58 -6.79 9.96
C LYS A 223 -16.50 -7.05 8.46
N ALA A 224 -16.65 -6.02 7.64
CA ALA A 224 -16.47 -6.14 6.19
C ALA A 224 -15.04 -6.60 5.85
N ALA A 225 -14.02 -6.01 6.47
CA ALA A 225 -12.63 -6.43 6.29
C ALA A 225 -12.41 -7.89 6.73
N MET A 226 -12.93 -8.28 7.90
CA MET A 226 -12.73 -9.62 8.46
C MET A 226 -13.34 -10.70 7.55
N SER A 227 -14.52 -10.43 6.98
CA SER A 227 -15.22 -11.36 6.08
C SER A 227 -14.48 -11.67 4.77
N HIS A 228 -13.37 -10.97 4.50
CA HIS A 228 -12.53 -11.20 3.33
C HIS A 228 -11.24 -11.98 3.68
N SER A 229 -11.05 -12.37 4.94
CA SER A 229 -9.90 -13.18 5.33
C SER A 229 -9.94 -14.53 4.64
N PRO A 230 -8.78 -15.06 4.19
CA PRO A 230 -8.68 -16.47 3.88
C PRO A 230 -9.04 -17.32 5.10
N GLU A 231 -9.81 -18.37 4.86
CA GLU A 231 -10.05 -19.45 5.81
C GLU A 231 -9.00 -20.55 5.62
N PHE A 232 -8.48 -21.11 6.71
CA PHE A 232 -7.61 -22.28 6.65
C PHE A 232 -7.95 -23.28 7.76
N LEU A 233 -7.66 -24.55 7.50
CA LEU A 233 -7.83 -25.61 8.49
C LEU A 233 -6.65 -25.58 9.48
N CYS A 234 -6.94 -25.51 10.78
CA CYS A 234 -5.93 -25.56 11.82
C CYS A 234 -5.43 -27.00 11.98
N ASP A 235 -4.16 -27.25 11.66
CA ASP A 235 -3.56 -28.59 11.70
C ASP A 235 -3.52 -29.23 13.10
N VAL A 236 -3.79 -28.46 14.16
CA VAL A 236 -3.73 -28.93 15.56
C VAL A 236 -5.08 -29.43 16.07
N ASP A 237 -6.17 -28.74 15.77
CA ASP A 237 -7.51 -29.03 16.29
C ASP A 237 -8.57 -29.27 15.21
N GLY A 238 -8.21 -29.14 13.94
CA GLY A 238 -9.10 -29.35 12.79
C GLY A 238 -10.17 -28.26 12.62
N THR A 239 -10.05 -27.12 13.32
CA THR A 239 -11.02 -26.02 13.20
C THR A 239 -10.69 -25.09 12.04
N ILE A 240 -11.70 -24.45 11.46
CA ILE A 240 -11.49 -23.36 10.50
C ILE A 240 -11.02 -22.12 11.27
N LYS A 241 -9.94 -21.50 10.81
CA LYS A 241 -9.39 -20.27 11.37
C LYS A 241 -9.15 -19.21 10.32
N GLU A 242 -9.13 -17.97 10.80
CA GLU A 242 -8.81 -16.77 10.03
C GLU A 242 -7.64 -16.03 10.68
N ARG A 243 -6.96 -15.16 9.91
CA ARG A 243 -5.87 -14.32 10.40
C ARG A 243 -6.01 -12.89 9.95
N TYR A 244 -5.87 -11.98 10.90
CA TYR A 244 -6.02 -10.55 10.63
C TYR A 244 -4.77 -9.79 11.08
N ILE A 245 -4.34 -8.79 10.32
CA ILE A 245 -3.21 -7.94 10.68
C ILE A 245 -3.66 -6.49 10.61
N PHE A 246 -3.75 -5.84 11.76
CA PHE A 246 -4.20 -4.47 11.88
C PHE A 246 -3.01 -3.51 11.91
N PHE A 247 -2.92 -2.63 10.93
CA PHE A 247 -1.96 -1.55 10.86
C PHE A 247 -2.65 -0.22 11.11
N ALA A 248 -2.17 0.58 12.06
CA ALA A 248 -2.73 1.91 12.32
C ALA A 248 -1.68 2.95 12.66
N PHE A 249 -1.59 4.02 11.85
CA PHE A 249 -0.58 5.07 12.00
C PHE A 249 -1.18 6.48 11.83
N PRO A 250 -1.16 7.37 12.84
CA PRO A 250 -1.10 8.80 12.59
C PRO A 250 0.26 9.13 11.94
N HIS A 251 0.39 10.35 11.42
CA HIS A 251 1.64 10.78 10.81
C HIS A 251 2.05 12.20 11.19
N VAL A 252 3.34 12.46 11.03
CA VAL A 252 3.97 13.78 11.19
C VAL A 252 5.13 13.89 10.21
N SER A 253 5.55 15.09 9.84
CA SER A 253 6.81 15.27 9.12
C SER A 253 7.91 15.86 9.99
N VAL A 254 9.16 15.60 9.62
CA VAL A 254 10.34 16.26 10.14
C VAL A 254 11.12 16.76 8.94
N GLY A 255 11.21 18.08 8.80
CA GLY A 255 11.94 18.71 7.70
C GLY A 255 13.46 18.49 7.80
N GLU A 256 14.17 18.79 6.72
CA GLU A 256 15.63 18.67 6.62
C GLU A 256 16.39 19.36 7.77
N SER A 257 15.89 20.53 8.21
CA SER A 257 16.54 21.30 9.29
C SER A 257 16.13 20.81 10.69
N GLY A 258 15.38 19.70 10.77
CA GLY A 258 14.87 19.13 12.01
C GLY A 258 13.55 19.74 12.48
N GLU A 259 12.95 20.66 11.73
CA GLU A 259 11.69 21.28 12.12
C GLU A 259 10.50 20.31 11.98
N VAL A 260 9.74 20.14 13.07
CA VAL A 260 8.59 19.22 13.10
C VAL A 260 7.38 19.86 12.43
N GLY A 261 6.77 19.15 11.49
CA GLY A 261 5.57 19.55 10.76
C GLY A 261 5.83 20.21 9.41
N SER A 262 7.10 20.38 9.00
CA SER A 262 7.47 20.89 7.67
C SER A 262 7.67 19.75 6.69
N LEU A 263 7.19 19.90 5.45
CA LEU A 263 7.28 18.88 4.42
C LEU A 263 7.30 19.50 3.02
N LEU A 264 8.32 19.20 2.22
CA LEU A 264 8.32 19.57 0.81
C LEU A 264 7.53 18.57 -0.02
N ARG A 265 6.47 19.04 -0.69
CA ARG A 265 5.61 18.22 -1.55
C ARG A 265 5.99 18.35 -3.02
N ARG A 266 5.83 17.25 -3.75
CA ARG A 266 6.06 17.20 -5.20
C ARG A 266 5.29 18.30 -5.93
N GLY A 267 5.99 19.09 -6.74
CA GLY A 267 5.39 20.16 -7.55
C GLY A 267 4.97 21.41 -6.76
N ARG A 268 5.36 21.55 -5.48
CA ARG A 268 5.09 22.73 -4.67
C ARG A 268 6.40 23.49 -4.42
N GLY A 269 6.45 24.76 -4.83
CA GLY A 269 7.65 25.60 -4.67
C GLY A 269 7.89 26.13 -3.25
N LYS A 270 6.98 25.84 -2.30
CA LYS A 270 7.10 26.22 -0.89
C LYS A 270 6.93 24.98 -0.02
N SER A 271 7.62 24.96 1.12
CA SER A 271 7.37 23.94 2.14
C SER A 271 5.90 23.99 2.56
N SER A 272 5.33 22.80 2.70
CA SER A 272 3.98 22.55 3.19
C SER A 272 4.06 21.93 4.59
N SER A 273 3.01 21.23 5.02
CA SER A 273 3.00 20.63 6.34
C SER A 273 2.38 19.23 6.37
N ALA A 274 2.73 18.45 7.40
CA ALA A 274 2.10 17.18 7.70
C ALA A 274 2.19 16.85 9.22
N CYS A 275 1.13 16.38 9.87
CA CYS A 275 -0.24 16.22 9.38
C CYS A 275 -1.00 17.56 9.42
N GLY A 276 -1.61 17.98 8.31
CA GLY A 276 -2.38 19.23 8.26
C GLY A 276 -3.52 19.29 9.27
N ALA A 277 -4.26 18.20 9.45
CA ALA A 277 -5.36 18.12 10.41
C ALA A 277 -4.86 18.24 11.87
N LEU A 278 -3.77 17.55 12.22
CA LEU A 278 -3.20 17.64 13.58
C LEU A 278 -2.59 19.01 13.86
N ILE A 279 -2.06 19.70 12.84
CA ILE A 279 -1.60 21.09 12.96
C ILE A 279 -2.77 22.04 13.21
N ALA A 280 -3.89 21.86 12.49
CA ALA A 280 -5.10 22.64 12.72
C ALA A 280 -5.64 22.42 14.14
N ILE A 281 -5.72 21.17 14.60
CA ILE A 281 -6.14 20.82 15.98
C ILE A 281 -5.21 21.44 17.02
N LYS A 282 -3.88 21.36 16.81
CA LYS A 282 -2.90 22.01 17.69
C LYS A 282 -3.16 23.51 17.81
N ASN A 283 -3.41 24.18 16.68
CA ASN A 283 -3.65 25.62 16.66
C ASN A 283 -4.98 25.98 17.33
N ASP A 284 -6.03 25.20 17.07
CA ASP A 284 -7.33 25.35 17.72
C ASP A 284 -7.22 25.22 19.25
N ILE A 285 -6.60 24.15 19.74
CA ILE A 285 -6.44 23.91 21.18
C ILE A 285 -5.63 25.04 21.83
N ASN A 286 -4.59 25.51 21.15
CA ASN A 286 -3.74 26.61 21.63
C ASN A 286 -4.45 27.97 21.61
N ALA A 287 -5.42 28.15 20.72
CA ALA A 287 -6.30 29.33 20.68
C ALA A 287 -7.47 29.23 21.68
N GLY A 288 -7.65 28.09 22.36
CA GLY A 288 -8.79 27.85 23.26
C GLY A 288 -10.07 27.41 22.55
N ASN A 289 -9.98 27.02 21.27
CA ASN A 289 -11.12 26.58 20.46
C ASN A 289 -11.41 25.09 20.70
N GLY A 290 -12.54 24.80 21.35
CA GLY A 290 -13.05 23.44 21.52
C GLY A 290 -13.60 22.81 20.23
N PRO A 291 -14.02 21.53 20.26
CA PRO A 291 -14.75 20.93 19.16
C PRO A 291 -16.11 21.63 19.01
N THR A 292 -16.50 21.90 17.78
CA THR A 292 -17.79 22.55 17.45
C THR A 292 -18.48 21.70 16.39
N PRO A 293 -19.76 21.36 16.51
CA PRO A 293 -20.46 20.58 15.49
C PRO A 293 -20.31 21.22 14.10
N ASP A 294 -19.88 20.43 13.14
CA ASP A 294 -19.74 20.81 11.74
C ASP A 294 -20.03 19.56 10.89
N ASP A 295 -21.21 19.54 10.27
CA ASP A 295 -21.69 18.40 9.49
C ASP A 295 -20.89 18.22 8.19
N ASP A 296 -20.29 19.31 7.68
CA ASP A 296 -19.47 19.29 6.48
C ASP A 296 -18.02 18.83 6.77
N ASP A 297 -17.63 18.77 8.05
CA ASP A 297 -16.29 18.36 8.50
C ASP A 297 -16.32 17.32 9.63
N ALA A 298 -17.28 16.40 9.57
CA ALA A 298 -17.53 15.40 10.62
C ALA A 298 -16.29 14.56 10.99
N GLU A 299 -15.44 14.22 10.03
CA GLU A 299 -14.21 13.44 10.26
C GLU A 299 -13.18 14.24 11.08
N TYR A 300 -13.00 15.52 10.75
CA TYR A 300 -12.14 16.43 11.53
C TYR A 300 -12.69 16.67 12.92
N GLN A 301 -14.01 16.89 13.08
CA GLN A 301 -14.60 17.13 14.39
C GLN A 301 -14.47 15.93 15.32
N LEU A 302 -14.66 14.71 14.79
CA LEU A 302 -14.44 13.50 15.55
C LEU A 302 -12.96 13.33 15.94
N LEU A 303 -12.04 13.58 15.02
CA LEU A 303 -10.61 13.55 15.29
C LEU A 303 -10.23 14.58 16.37
N LYS A 304 -10.69 15.83 16.24
CA LYS A 304 -10.44 16.92 17.17
C LYS A 304 -10.94 16.58 18.57
N THR A 305 -12.17 16.10 18.68
CA THR A 305 -12.78 15.68 19.95
C THR A 305 -11.91 14.63 20.64
N LYS A 306 -11.57 13.56 19.93
CA LYS A 306 -10.75 12.47 20.48
C LYS A 306 -9.35 12.91 20.86
N VAL A 307 -8.70 13.70 20.03
CA VAL A 307 -7.36 14.23 20.34
C VAL A 307 -7.42 15.14 21.57
N MET A 308 -8.44 15.99 21.69
CA MET A 308 -8.63 16.88 22.84
C MET A 308 -8.82 16.13 24.15
N GLU A 309 -9.46 14.95 24.13
CA GLU A 309 -9.60 14.07 25.29
C GLU A 309 -8.27 13.43 25.72
N LYS A 310 -7.28 13.34 24.82
CA LYS A 310 -5.98 12.68 25.07
C LYS A 310 -4.82 13.64 25.32
N VAL A 311 -4.89 14.87 24.84
CA VAL A 311 -3.80 15.84 25.04
C VAL A 311 -3.66 16.21 26.52
N GLN A 312 -2.42 16.28 26.98
CA GLN A 312 -2.08 16.72 28.33
C GLN A 312 -1.16 17.94 28.25
N ARG A 313 -1.49 18.99 29.00
CA ARG A 313 -0.60 20.13 29.23
C ARG A 313 0.26 19.83 30.46
N LYS A 314 1.56 20.13 30.43
CA LYS A 314 2.41 19.94 31.62
C LYS A 314 2.21 21.09 32.60
N LYS A 315 1.86 22.28 32.10
CA LYS A 315 1.55 23.46 32.89
C LYS A 315 0.34 24.19 32.32
N GLU A 316 -0.41 24.85 33.19
CA GLU A 316 -1.46 25.77 32.76
C GLU A 316 -0.87 26.88 31.87
N GLY A 317 -1.57 27.21 30.78
CA GLY A 317 -1.10 28.19 29.79
C GLY A 317 0.00 27.70 28.83
N GLU A 318 0.52 26.48 28.98
CA GLU A 318 1.50 25.92 28.03
C GLU A 318 0.85 25.62 26.67
N LEU A 319 1.51 26.06 25.59
CA LEU A 319 1.12 25.73 24.22
C LEU A 319 1.53 24.30 23.88
N LEU A 320 0.61 23.55 23.28
CA LEU A 320 0.89 22.21 22.78
C LEU A 320 1.80 22.26 21.56
N SER A 321 2.81 21.39 21.57
CA SER A 321 3.64 21.06 20.40
C SER A 321 2.92 20.10 19.46
N LEU A 322 3.34 20.06 18.19
CA LEU A 322 2.79 19.10 17.22
C LEU A 322 3.08 17.65 17.65
N VAL A 323 4.25 17.39 18.23
CA VAL A 323 4.61 16.06 18.76
C VAL A 323 3.62 15.59 19.82
N GLN A 324 3.21 16.46 20.75
CA GLN A 324 2.21 16.13 21.77
C GLN A 324 0.86 15.79 21.14
N VAL A 325 0.42 16.57 20.15
CA VAL A 325 -0.85 16.33 19.45
C VAL A 325 -0.81 15.04 18.62
N THR A 326 0.31 14.74 17.96
CA THR A 326 0.50 13.46 17.25
C THR A 326 0.50 12.26 18.19
N LYS A 327 1.14 12.34 19.36
CA LYS A 327 1.09 11.26 20.37
C LYS A 327 -0.31 11.09 20.96
N ALA A 328 -1.04 12.18 21.18
CA ALA A 328 -2.44 12.12 21.59
C ALA A 328 -3.34 11.46 20.52
N ALA A 329 -3.10 11.74 19.23
CA ALA A 329 -3.76 11.05 18.14
C ALA A 329 -3.44 9.55 18.12
N MET A 330 -2.18 9.16 18.35
CA MET A 330 -1.80 7.74 18.48
C MET A 330 -2.55 7.04 19.61
N GLN A 331 -2.68 7.70 20.77
CA GLN A 331 -3.46 7.15 21.88
C GLN A 331 -4.94 6.96 21.50
N ALA A 332 -5.56 7.95 20.88
CA ALA A 332 -6.95 7.85 20.42
C ALA A 332 -7.15 6.71 19.40
N ILE A 333 -6.23 6.58 18.46
CA ILE A 333 -6.23 5.53 17.43
C ILE A 333 -6.11 4.14 18.05
N ASN A 334 -5.20 3.96 19.02
CA ASN A 334 -5.05 2.69 19.72
C ASN A 334 -6.34 2.30 20.46
N GLU A 335 -6.97 3.24 21.16
CA GLU A 335 -8.20 2.97 21.90
C GLU A 335 -9.35 2.60 20.96
N ASP A 336 -9.50 3.29 19.83
CA ASP A 336 -10.50 2.96 18.83
C ASP A 336 -10.23 1.60 18.18
N LEU A 337 -8.97 1.33 17.83
CA LEU A 337 -8.56 0.06 17.22
C LEU A 337 -8.85 -1.11 18.18
N GLU A 338 -8.39 -1.03 19.43
CA GLU A 338 -8.60 -2.08 20.43
C GLU A 338 -10.08 -2.28 20.75
N LYS A 339 -10.84 -1.18 20.84
CA LYS A 339 -12.30 -1.24 21.01
C LYS A 339 -12.97 -1.95 19.84
N LEU A 340 -12.58 -1.65 18.60
CA LEU A 340 -13.16 -2.27 17.41
C LEU A 340 -12.78 -3.75 17.32
N ILE A 341 -11.51 -4.10 17.55
CA ILE A 341 -11.05 -5.50 17.64
C ILE A 341 -11.89 -6.26 18.66
N ALA A 342 -12.03 -5.75 19.89
CA ALA A 342 -12.83 -6.41 20.93
C ALA A 342 -14.31 -6.59 20.58
N LEU A 343 -14.85 -5.78 19.66
CA LEU A 343 -16.24 -5.83 19.22
C LEU A 343 -16.45 -6.66 17.95
N THR A 344 -15.38 -7.04 17.25
CA THR A 344 -15.49 -7.71 15.94
C THR A 344 -14.65 -8.97 15.79
N VAL A 345 -13.67 -9.21 16.66
CA VAL A 345 -12.77 -10.38 16.61
C VAL A 345 -13.08 -11.32 17.77
N ASP A 346 -13.27 -12.61 17.45
CA ASP A 346 -13.28 -13.68 18.45
C ASP A 346 -11.91 -14.41 18.44
N PRO A 347 -11.08 -14.26 19.50
CA PRO A 347 -9.78 -14.93 19.59
C PRO A 347 -9.84 -16.46 19.64
N ALA A 348 -11.03 -17.06 19.84
CA ALA A 348 -11.21 -18.50 19.73
C ALA A 348 -11.19 -18.97 18.27
N THR A 349 -11.72 -18.16 17.35
CA THR A 349 -11.89 -18.51 15.93
C THR A 349 -10.87 -17.84 15.02
N ALA A 350 -10.20 -16.79 15.49
CA ALA A 350 -9.20 -16.07 14.71
C ALA A 350 -7.94 -15.72 15.51
N ASP A 351 -6.80 -15.77 14.82
CA ASP A 351 -5.56 -15.18 15.30
C ASP A 351 -5.45 -13.76 14.73
N TYR A 352 -4.90 -12.81 15.48
CA TYR A 352 -4.71 -11.46 14.95
C TYR A 352 -3.43 -10.79 15.41
N ALA A 353 -2.95 -9.81 14.65
CA ALA A 353 -1.82 -8.99 15.00
C ALA A 353 -2.18 -7.51 14.95
N VAL A 354 -1.54 -6.72 15.81
CA VAL A 354 -1.69 -5.27 15.90
C VAL A 354 -0.31 -4.64 15.77
N VAL A 355 -0.20 -3.71 14.83
CA VAL A 355 1.03 -2.97 14.52
C VAL A 355 0.68 -1.49 14.41
N THR A 356 1.04 -0.73 15.43
CA THR A 356 0.79 0.71 15.50
C THR A 356 2.07 1.49 15.77
N GLY A 357 2.02 2.78 15.46
CA GLY A 357 3.15 3.69 15.62
C GLY A 357 2.89 5.02 14.96
N VAL A 358 3.86 5.93 15.02
CA VAL A 358 3.81 7.21 14.30
C VAL A 358 4.60 7.08 13.00
N GLN A 359 3.94 7.31 11.86
CA GLN A 359 4.64 7.46 10.58
C GLN A 359 5.28 8.85 10.50
N ILE A 360 6.56 8.90 10.17
CA ILE A 360 7.36 10.12 10.14
C ILE A 360 7.89 10.32 8.72
N HIS A 361 7.45 11.41 8.11
CA HIS A 361 7.86 11.81 6.77
C HIS A 361 9.12 12.66 6.85
N SER A 362 10.21 12.16 6.28
CA SER A 362 11.49 12.88 6.26
C SER A 362 12.13 12.76 4.89
N GLY A 363 13.15 13.57 4.62
CA GLY A 363 13.85 13.54 3.36
C GLY A 363 14.83 14.69 3.21
N ASN A 364 15.73 14.56 2.23
CA ASN A 364 16.68 15.60 1.84
C ASN A 364 16.24 16.31 0.54
N GLN A 365 14.98 16.75 0.54
CA GLN A 365 14.43 17.61 -0.51
C GLN A 365 14.83 19.07 -0.32
N VAL A 366 15.75 19.55 -1.16
CA VAL A 366 16.21 20.93 -1.15
C VAL A 366 15.17 21.86 -1.80
N PRO A 367 14.74 22.94 -1.14
CA PRO A 367 13.85 23.93 -1.74
C PRO A 367 14.41 24.50 -3.04
N GLY A 368 13.60 24.48 -4.10
CA GLY A 368 13.98 24.99 -5.42
C GLY A 368 14.64 23.95 -6.34
N GLU A 369 15.04 22.79 -5.82
CA GLU A 369 15.46 21.66 -6.66
C GLU A 369 14.25 20.85 -7.18
N PRO A 370 14.39 20.14 -8.31
CA PRO A 370 13.39 19.18 -8.74
C PRO A 370 13.16 18.12 -7.66
N PHE A 371 11.89 17.88 -7.31
CA PHE A 371 11.51 16.82 -6.39
C PHE A 371 12.05 15.46 -6.88
N ARG A 372 12.72 14.72 -6.00
CA ARG A 372 13.28 13.39 -6.30
C ARG A 372 12.73 12.36 -5.34
N LEU A 373 12.06 11.32 -5.82
CA LEU A 373 11.48 10.33 -4.92
C LEU A 373 12.57 9.60 -4.11
N GLU A 374 13.75 9.40 -4.70
CA GLU A 374 14.91 8.78 -4.03
C GLU A 374 15.45 9.57 -2.82
N ARG A 375 14.95 10.79 -2.62
CA ARG A 375 15.34 11.70 -1.52
C ARG A 375 14.33 11.75 -0.39
N THR A 376 13.18 11.08 -0.52
CA THR A 376 12.27 10.86 0.61
C THR A 376 12.71 9.64 1.39
N CYS A 377 12.68 9.73 2.71
CA CYS A 377 13.04 8.64 3.61
C CYS A 377 12.05 8.70 4.78
N ASP A 378 11.13 7.74 4.79
CA ASP A 378 10.06 7.70 5.76
C ASP A 378 10.41 6.69 6.87
N TYR A 379 9.93 6.96 8.06
CA TYR A 379 10.24 6.20 9.27
C TYR A 379 8.95 5.81 10.00
N ILE A 380 9.01 4.75 10.78
CA ILE A 380 7.97 4.39 11.75
C ILE A 380 8.58 4.39 13.15
N ALA A 381 7.97 5.16 14.05
CA ALA A 381 8.20 5.06 15.48
C ALA A 381 7.14 4.14 16.10
N ALA A 382 7.50 2.89 16.35
CA ALA A 382 6.58 1.86 16.83
C ALA A 382 5.95 2.23 18.18
N ASP A 383 4.69 1.85 18.39
CA ASP A 383 3.99 2.02 19.67
C ASP A 383 3.51 0.67 20.22
N LYS A 384 2.49 0.03 19.61
CA LYS A 384 2.07 -1.34 19.97
C LYS A 384 2.37 -2.30 18.83
N VAL A 385 3.13 -3.35 19.12
CA VAL A 385 3.41 -4.42 18.17
C VAL A 385 3.26 -5.77 18.87
N TYR A 386 2.15 -6.45 18.60
CA TYR A 386 1.83 -7.73 19.25
C TYR A 386 0.95 -8.60 18.35
N ALA A 387 0.91 -9.90 18.65
CA ALA A 387 -0.03 -10.84 18.07
C ALA A 387 -0.77 -11.62 19.17
N VAL A 388 -2.00 -12.01 18.88
CA VAL A 388 -2.80 -12.93 19.68
C VAL A 388 -3.04 -14.17 18.85
N VAL A 389 -2.43 -15.27 19.26
CA VAL A 389 -2.50 -16.57 18.59
C VAL A 389 -3.12 -17.55 19.56
N ARG A 390 -4.26 -18.15 19.19
CA ARG A 390 -5.05 -19.07 20.01
C ARG A 390 -5.38 -18.48 21.38
N GLY A 391 -5.84 -17.23 21.38
CA GLY A 391 -6.18 -16.48 22.60
C GLY A 391 -4.98 -16.08 23.47
N LYS A 392 -3.74 -16.40 23.09
CA LYS A 392 -2.52 -16.01 23.83
C LYS A 392 -1.81 -14.85 23.15
N ARG A 393 -1.49 -13.82 23.92
CA ARG A 393 -0.72 -12.65 23.45
C ARG A 393 0.79 -12.94 23.39
N TYR A 394 1.43 -12.41 22.35
CA TYR A 394 2.86 -12.39 22.08
C TYR A 394 3.24 -10.96 21.71
N ASP A 395 4.04 -10.29 22.54
CA ASP A 395 4.60 -8.98 22.18
C ASP A 395 5.82 -9.21 21.26
N LEU A 396 5.85 -8.53 20.12
CA LEU A 396 6.85 -8.74 19.09
C LEU A 396 8.09 -7.91 19.40
N GLN A 397 9.23 -8.59 19.54
CA GLN A 397 10.53 -7.95 19.76
C GLN A 397 11.11 -7.60 18.40
N LEU A 398 11.13 -6.32 18.04
CA LEU A 398 11.63 -5.89 16.75
C LEU A 398 13.16 -5.69 16.74
N ASP A 399 13.82 -5.95 17.86
CA ASP A 399 15.21 -5.53 18.15
C ASP A 399 16.28 -6.42 17.51
N ALA A 400 15.85 -7.42 16.73
CA ALA A 400 16.71 -8.47 16.16
C ALA A 400 17.07 -8.28 14.67
N ALA A 401 16.63 -7.18 14.04
CA ALA A 401 17.17 -6.80 12.73
C ALA A 401 18.38 -5.89 12.97
N ASP A 402 19.49 -6.09 12.26
CA ASP A 402 20.71 -5.27 12.26
C ASP A 402 20.47 -3.83 11.73
N VAL A 403 19.42 -3.18 12.20
CA VAL A 403 18.84 -1.95 11.69
C VAL A 403 18.92 -0.89 12.78
N PRO A 404 19.72 0.16 12.59
CA PRO A 404 19.84 1.22 13.57
C PRO A 404 18.54 2.04 13.66
N THR A 405 18.06 2.22 14.88
CA THR A 405 17.09 3.26 15.24
C THR A 405 17.64 4.66 14.94
N ALA A 406 16.77 5.68 14.90
CA ALA A 406 17.20 7.08 14.77
C ALA A 406 18.23 7.47 15.84
N THR A 407 18.11 6.93 17.06
CA THR A 407 19.09 7.15 18.13
C THR A 407 20.45 6.53 17.80
N GLU A 408 20.45 5.28 17.33
CA GLU A 408 21.69 4.56 16.94
C GLU A 408 22.33 5.17 15.69
N ALA A 409 21.52 5.62 14.73
CA ALA A 409 21.98 6.30 13.53
C ALA A 409 22.65 7.66 13.82
N VAL A 410 22.20 8.38 14.86
CA VAL A 410 22.86 9.64 15.29
C VAL A 410 24.16 9.36 16.06
N ALA A 411 24.27 8.21 16.73
CA ALA A 411 25.44 7.83 17.52
C ALA A 411 26.59 7.24 16.69
N ALA A 412 26.27 6.63 15.53
CA ALA A 412 27.23 6.09 14.55
C ALA A 412 27.81 7.20 13.66
#